data_AF-A0A973YMW1-F1
#
_entry.id   AF-A0A973YMW1-F1
#
_cell.length_a   1.000
_cell.length_b   1.000
_cell.length_c   1.000
_cell.angle_alpha   90.00
_cell.angle_beta   90.00
_cell.angle_gamma   90.00
#
_symmetry.space_group_name_H-M   'P 1'
#
loop_
_entity.id
_entity.type
_entity.pdbx_description
1 polymer ?
#
loop_
_entity_poly.entity_id
_entity_poly.type
_entity_poly.pdbx_seq_one_letter_code
_entity_poly.pdbx_strand_id
1 'polypeptide(L)' 'MTSDHFKGKPLLVGVMPKQHPEVLQTAAALAAGLGAPLVCAYVDEASYLV' A
#
# COMPACT_ATOMS: atom_id res chain seq x y z
N MET A 1 -13.23 13.24 10.32
CA MET A 1 -11.86 12.79 9.97
C MET A 1 -11.44 13.56 8.75
N THR A 2 -10.64 14.59 8.95
CA THR A 2 -10.19 15.50 7.89
C THR A 2 -9.33 14.70 6.94
N SER A 3 -9.79 14.55 5.70
CA SER A 3 -8.99 13.98 4.62
C SER A 3 -7.85 14.94 4.34
N ASP A 4 -6.73 14.77 5.04
CA ASP A 4 -5.46 15.40 4.66
C ASP A 4 -5.17 14.96 3.23
N HIS A 5 -5.42 15.86 2.28
CA HIS A 5 -5.08 15.65 0.89
C HIS A 5 -3.57 15.45 0.83
N PHE A 6 -3.15 14.20 0.65
CA PHE A 6 -1.75 13.84 0.46
C PHE A 6 -1.20 14.67 -0.71
N LYS A 7 -0.35 15.67 -0.42
CA LYS A 7 0.22 16.59 -1.42
C LYS A 7 1.35 15.93 -2.25
N GLY A 8 1.21 14.65 -2.59
CA GLY A 8 2.15 13.88 -3.40
C GLY A 8 1.43 12.83 -4.22
N LYS A 9 2.12 12.16 -5.15
CA LYS A 9 1.61 10.96 -5.83
C LYS A 9 1.99 9.75 -4.97
N PRO A 10 1.12 9.23 -4.09
CA PRO A 10 1.48 8.11 -3.23
C PRO A 10 1.59 6.83 -4.05
N LEU A 11 2.45 5.93 -3.59
CA LEU A 11 2.51 4.56 -4.08
C LEU A 11 1.59 3.69 -3.22
N LEU A 12 0.57 3.09 -3.83
CA LEU A 12 -0.39 2.22 -3.17
C LEU A 12 0.02 0.75 -3.33
N VAL A 13 0.01 -0.01 -2.24
CA VAL A 13 0.29 -1.45 -2.21
C VAL A 13 -0.89 -2.19 -1.62
N GLY A 14 -1.47 -3.12 -2.38
CA GLY A 14 -2.41 -4.10 -1.84
C GLY A 14 -1.65 -5.16 -1.04
N VAL A 15 -2.04 -5.35 0.23
CA VAL A 15 -1.45 -6.35 1.13
C VAL A 15 -2.49 -7.42 1.43
N MET A 16 -2.16 -8.69 1.20
CA MET A 16 -3.02 -9.83 1.51
C MET A 16 -2.46 -10.67 2.67
N PRO A 17 -3.30 -11.41 3.42
CA PRO A 17 -2.81 -12.35 4.41
C PRO A 17 -1.85 -13.36 3.78
N LYS A 18 -0.75 -13.68 4.49
CA LYS A 18 0.30 -14.63 4.03
C LYS A 18 1.04 -14.20 2.76
N GLN A 19 0.93 -12.94 2.34
CA GLN A 19 1.72 -12.44 1.22
C GLN A 19 3.22 -12.48 1.52
N HIS A 20 4.01 -12.78 0.50
CA HIS A 20 5.46 -12.82 0.62
C HIS A 20 6.01 -11.44 1.03
N PRO A 21 6.89 -11.38 2.04
CA PRO A 21 7.43 -10.10 2.55
C PRO A 21 8.22 -9.33 1.50
N GLU A 22 8.73 -10.02 0.47
CA GLU A 22 9.43 -9.42 -0.67
C GLU A 22 8.57 -8.38 -1.40
N VAL A 23 7.25 -8.61 -1.53
CA VAL A 23 6.36 -7.65 -2.19
C VAL A 23 6.35 -6.30 -1.47
N LEU A 24 6.34 -6.33 -0.13
CA LEU A 24 6.36 -5.12 0.68
C LEU A 24 7.74 -4.43 0.63
N GLN A 25 8.82 -5.22 0.60
CA GLN A 25 10.19 -4.72 0.50
C GLN A 25 10.44 -4.05 -0.86
N THR A 26 9.97 -4.66 -1.96
CA THR A 26 10.08 -4.08 -3.30
C THR A 26 9.28 -2.78 -3.39
N ALA A 27 8.06 -2.75 -2.84
CA ALA A 27 7.26 -1.53 -2.86
C ALA A 27 7.86 -0.40 -2.00
N ALA A 28 8.48 -0.75 -0.87
CA ALA A 28 9.23 0.21 -0.05
C ALA A 28 10.45 0.76 -0.78
N ALA A 29 11.22 -0.09 -1.46
CA ALA A 29 12.36 0.34 -2.28
C ALA A 29 11.91 1.25 -3.43
N LEU A 30 10.79 0.93 -4.08
CA LEU A 30 10.22 1.73 -5.15
C LEU A 30 9.72 3.09 -4.65
N ALA A 31 9.00 3.12 -3.53
CA ALA A 31 8.54 4.37 -2.92
C ALA A 31 9.72 5.28 -2.49
N ALA A 32 10.78 4.69 -1.93
CA ALA A 32 12.00 5.40 -1.59
C ALA A 32 12.70 5.98 -2.83
N GLY A 33 12.81 5.20 -3.90
CA GLY A 33 13.39 5.66 -5.17
C GLY A 33 12.59 6.77 -5.85
N LEU A 34 11.27 6.79 -5.64
CA LEU A 34 10.38 7.83 -6.17
C LEU A 34 10.27 9.07 -5.27
N GLY A 35 10.83 9.04 -4.06
CA GLY A 35 10.59 10.07 -3.05
C GLY A 35 9.10 10.19 -2.69
N ALA A 36 8.36 9.09 -2.83
CA ALA A 36 6.92 9.04 -2.70
C ALA A 36 6.49 8.40 -1.37
N PRO A 37 5.39 8.86 -0.77
CA PRO A 37 4.76 8.17 0.36
C PRO A 37 4.29 6.76 -0.03
N LEU A 38 4.56 5.77 0.82
CA LEU A 38 4.04 4.41 0.68
C LEU A 38 2.74 4.25 1.47
N VAL A 39 1.68 3.78 0.82
CA VAL A 39 0.38 3.49 1.45
C VAL A 39 0.07 2.01 1.27
N CYS A 40 -0.16 1.30 2.38
CA CYS A 40 -0.54 -0.11 2.38
C CYS A 40 -2.06 -0.26 2.56
N ALA A 41 -2.74 -0.82 1.57
CA ALA A 41 -4.14 -1.20 1.62
C ALA A 41 -4.25 -2.69 1.93
N TYR A 42 -4.66 -3.03 3.15
CA TYR A 42 -4.92 -4.43 3.52
C TYR A 42 -6.23 -4.90 2.89
N VAL A 43 -6.18 -6.00 2.15
CA VAL A 43 -7.35 -6.65 1.55
C VAL A 43 -7.66 -7.89 2.37
N ASP A 44 -8.82 -7.88 3.02
CA ASP A 44 -9.39 -9.06 3.64
C ASP A 44 -10.19 -9.85 2.60
N GLU A 45 -9.77 -11.10 2.32
CA GLU A 45 -10.45 -12.01 1.39
C GLU A 45 -11.88 -12.35 1.85
N ALA A 46 -12.18 -12.23 3.16
CA ALA A 46 -13.53 -12.46 3.69
C ALA A 46 -14.54 -11.37 3.28
N SER A 47 -14.08 -10.27 2.67
CA SER A 47 -14.94 -9.17 2.20
C SER A 47 -15.47 -9.36 0.77
N TYR A 48 -15.29 -10.52 0.14
CA TYR A 48 -16.04 -10.93 -1.06
C TYR A 48 -17.43 -11.49 -0.69
N LEU A 49 -18.23 -10.71 0.03
CA LEU A 49 -19.68 -10.96 0.08
C LEU A 49 -20.31 -10.23 -1.11
N VAL A 50 -20.39 -10.94 -2.23
CA VAL A 50 -21.26 -10.64 -3.38
C VAL A 50 -22.73 -10.84 -3.01
#